data_AF-A0A974BPR8-F1
#
_entry.id   AF-A0A974BPR8-F1
#
_cell.length_a   1.000
_cell.length_b   1.000
_cell.length_c   1.000
_cell.angle_alpha   90.00
_cell.angle_beta   90.00
_cell.angle_gamma   90.00
#
_symmetry.space_group_name_H-M   'P 1'
#
loop_
_entity.id
_entity.type
_entity.pdbx_description
1 polymer ?
#
loop_
_entity_poly.entity_id
_entity_poly.type
_entity_poly.pdbx_seq_one_letter_code
_entity_poly.pdbx_strand_id
1 'polypeptide(L)'
;MSQPIPISSTQAAVFAYTELEAASIATLTKGSRDFLHTAHPEARNRNLERLSKRAVSLELHGCTLAEYYRLKRIPRGLRGILNKCSLDIITLTIEYIQKELLTVSEQASTLETQLAQTASQEELANTKARLEESMLKFRLETETRKREKFLRDAEDYTSGRIYRWTPGRPHVTTT
;
A
#
# COMPACT_ATOMS: atom_id res chain seq x y z
N MET A 1 29.74 75.70 -7.20
CA MET A 1 28.99 74.97 -8.23
C MET A 1 28.98 73.49 -7.85
N SER A 2 27.78 72.89 -7.86
CA SER A 2 27.48 71.45 -7.87
C SER A 2 27.87 70.61 -6.65
N GLN A 3 27.00 70.59 -5.63
CA GLN A 3 26.86 69.45 -4.71
C GLN A 3 25.86 68.46 -5.35
N PRO A 4 26.13 67.14 -5.37
CA PRO A 4 25.27 66.17 -6.02
C PRO A 4 24.01 65.90 -5.17
N ILE A 5 22.87 65.90 -5.84
CA ILE A 5 21.56 65.53 -5.28
C ILE A 5 21.62 64.05 -4.89
N PRO A 6 21.29 63.66 -3.64
CA PRO A 6 21.05 62.26 -3.35
C PRO A 6 19.75 61.87 -4.04
N ILE A 7 19.89 61.08 -5.10
CA ILE A 7 18.79 60.43 -5.79
C ILE A 7 18.21 59.48 -4.75
N SER A 8 17.15 59.91 -4.05
CA SER A 8 16.32 59.02 -3.26
C SER A 8 15.71 58.05 -4.25
N SER A 9 16.35 56.90 -4.44
CA SER A 9 15.75 55.77 -5.12
C SER A 9 14.58 55.36 -4.25
N THR A 10 13.43 55.94 -4.54
CA THR A 10 12.13 55.44 -4.11
C THR A 10 11.90 54.17 -4.92
N GLN A 11 12.76 53.17 -4.69
CA GLN A 11 12.43 51.79 -5.02
C GLN A 11 11.31 51.50 -4.05
N ALA A 12 10.09 51.42 -4.58
CA ALA A 12 8.90 51.07 -3.82
C ALA A 12 9.29 50.00 -2.81
N ALA A 13 9.28 50.34 -1.52
CA ALA A 13 9.43 49.35 -0.47
C ALA A 13 8.24 48.42 -0.69
N VAL A 14 8.53 47.27 -1.31
CA VAL A 14 7.56 46.23 -1.59
C VAL A 14 6.89 45.97 -0.24
N PHE A 15 5.59 46.23 -0.16
CA PHE A 15 4.79 45.98 1.04
C PHE A 15 4.94 44.51 1.42
N ALA A 16 5.88 44.22 2.31
CA ALA A 16 6.23 42.88 2.73
C ALA A 16 6.34 42.91 4.26
N TYR A 17 5.46 42.15 4.91
CA TYR A 17 5.57 41.89 6.34
C TYR A 17 6.86 41.13 6.62
N THR A 18 7.54 41.47 7.71
CA THR A 18 8.59 40.61 8.27
C THR A 18 7.99 39.27 8.71
N GLU A 19 8.79 38.20 8.79
CA GLU A 19 8.29 36.89 9.26
C GLU A 19 7.63 36.97 10.64
N LEU A 20 8.17 37.82 11.52
CA LEU A 20 7.67 38.02 12.87
C LEU A 20 6.31 38.73 12.87
N GLU A 21 6.13 39.74 12.01
CA GLU A 21 4.85 40.40 11.79
C GLU A 21 3.82 39.46 11.15
N ALA A 22 4.22 38.69 10.13
CA ALA A 22 3.35 37.72 9.47
C ALA A 22 2.88 36.62 10.43
N ALA A 23 3.78 36.09 11.27
CA ALA A 23 3.44 35.10 12.30
C ALA A 23 2.50 35.68 13.35
N SER A 24 2.76 36.91 13.82
CA SER A 24 1.88 37.62 14.76
C SER A 24 0.47 37.80 14.18
N ILE A 25 0.36 38.26 12.93
CA ILE A 25 -0.91 38.41 12.21
C ILE A 25 -1.63 37.05 12.07
N ALA A 26 -0.92 35.97 11.74
CA ALA A 26 -1.49 34.63 11.61
C ALA A 26 -2.02 34.05 12.94
N THR A 27 -1.44 34.44 14.07
CA THR A 27 -1.95 34.03 15.39
C THR A 27 -3.19 34.81 15.83
N LEU A 28 -3.41 36.01 15.28
CA LEU A 28 -4.56 36.86 15.61
C LEU A 28 -5.90 36.30 15.06
N THR A 29 -5.84 35.41 14.07
CA THR A 29 -7.02 34.83 13.43
C THR A 29 -7.71 33.86 14.39
N LYS A 30 -8.97 34.15 14.74
CA LYS A 30 -9.79 33.34 15.65
C LYS A 30 -10.56 32.25 14.88
N GLY A 31 -10.81 31.12 15.53
CA GLY A 31 -11.59 30.01 14.97
C GLY A 31 -10.87 28.67 15.15
N SER A 32 -11.62 27.57 15.04
CA SER A 32 -11.02 26.24 14.99
C SER A 32 -10.28 26.05 13.65
N ARG A 33 -9.07 25.48 13.72
CA ARG A 33 -8.28 25.08 12.56
C ARG A 33 -8.52 23.61 12.18
N ASP A 34 -9.39 22.91 12.90
CA ASP A 34 -9.60 21.47 12.76
C ASP A 34 -10.14 21.10 11.38
N PHE A 35 -10.88 22.01 10.72
CA PHE A 35 -11.36 21.80 9.35
C PHE A 35 -10.23 21.65 8.33
N LEU A 36 -9.05 22.24 8.58
CA LEU A 36 -7.86 22.09 7.73
C LEU A 36 -7.13 20.77 7.98
N HIS A 37 -7.33 20.17 9.17
CA HIS A 37 -6.68 18.94 9.60
C HIS A 37 -7.61 17.72 9.51
N THR A 38 -8.91 17.94 9.31
CA THR A 38 -9.91 16.88 9.14
C THR A 38 -9.77 16.30 7.74
N ALA A 39 -9.30 15.06 7.64
CA ALA A 39 -9.21 14.36 6.36
C ALA A 39 -10.61 14.20 5.73
N HIS A 40 -10.70 14.50 4.43
CA HIS A 40 -11.95 14.39 3.67
C HIS A 40 -12.58 12.99 3.84
N PRO A 41 -13.90 12.87 4.12
CA PRO A 41 -14.54 11.57 4.39
C PRO A 41 -14.26 10.52 3.31
N GLU A 42 -14.33 10.91 2.03
CA GLU A 42 -14.00 9.99 0.94
C GLU A 42 -12.54 9.54 0.93
N ALA A 43 -11.60 10.41 1.29
CA ALA A 43 -10.18 10.05 1.34
C ALA A 43 -9.93 9.01 2.43
N ARG A 44 -10.60 9.15 3.58
CA ARG A 44 -10.55 8.18 4.67
C ARG A 44 -11.15 6.84 4.25
N ASN A 45 -12.31 6.84 3.58
CA ASN A 45 -12.94 5.62 3.06
C ASN A 45 -12.06 4.90 2.04
N ARG A 46 -11.44 5.63 1.09
CA ARG A 46 -10.49 5.06 0.12
C ARG A 46 -9.25 4.47 0.82
N ASN A 47 -8.77 5.14 1.86
CA ASN A 47 -7.62 4.65 2.64
C ASN A 47 -7.95 3.38 3.40
N LEU A 48 -9.13 3.30 4.01
CA LEU A 48 -9.61 2.09 4.67
C LEU A 48 -9.73 0.95 3.67
N GLU A 49 -10.38 1.18 2.52
CA GLU A 49 -10.50 0.18 1.46
C GLU A 49 -9.14 -0.34 0.99
N ARG A 50 -8.17 0.57 0.81
CA ARG A 50 -6.80 0.20 0.42
C ARG A 50 -6.12 -0.66 1.49
N LEU A 51 -6.23 -0.31 2.77
CA LEU A 51 -5.65 -1.07 3.87
C LEU A 51 -6.30 -2.45 4.00
N SER A 52 -7.63 -2.53 3.91
CA SER A 52 -8.37 -3.80 3.96
C SER A 52 -8.01 -4.71 2.78
N LYS A 53 -7.91 -4.19 1.55
CA LYS A 53 -7.43 -4.98 0.38
C LYS A 53 -6.00 -5.45 0.56
N ARG A 54 -5.13 -4.60 1.13
CA ARG A 54 -3.75 -4.98 1.45
C ARG A 54 -3.71 -6.13 2.45
N ALA A 55 -4.50 -6.07 3.53
CA ALA A 55 -4.60 -7.13 4.52
C ALA A 55 -5.03 -8.47 3.87
N VAL A 56 -6.09 -8.47 3.07
CA VAL A 56 -6.55 -9.66 2.32
C VAL A 56 -5.46 -10.20 1.40
N SER A 57 -4.75 -9.33 0.68
CA SER A 57 -3.67 -9.75 -0.21
C SER A 57 -2.52 -10.43 0.54
N LEU A 58 -2.15 -9.89 1.70
CA LEU A 58 -1.10 -10.43 2.57
C LEU A 58 -1.51 -11.77 3.18
N GLU A 59 -2.70 -11.86 3.75
CA GLU A 59 -3.26 -13.09 4.32
C GLU A 59 -3.20 -14.22 3.28
N LEU A 60 -3.81 -14.00 2.11
CA LEU A 60 -3.84 -14.98 1.04
C LEU A 60 -2.43 -15.30 0.51
N HIS A 61 -1.50 -14.34 0.52
CA HIS A 61 -0.11 -14.59 0.16
C HIS A 61 0.59 -15.51 1.16
N GLY A 62 0.45 -15.22 2.46
CA GLY A 62 1.00 -16.02 3.54
C GLY A 62 0.48 -17.45 3.51
N CYS A 63 -0.85 -17.64 3.42
CA CYS A 63 -1.45 -18.97 3.32
C CYS A 63 -0.92 -19.76 2.11
N THR A 64 -0.84 -19.10 0.95
CA THR A 64 -0.33 -19.75 -0.27
C THR A 64 1.13 -20.16 -0.12
N LEU A 65 1.98 -19.30 0.44
CA LEU A 65 3.40 -19.60 0.65
C LEU A 65 3.62 -20.70 1.69
N ALA A 66 2.83 -20.71 2.76
CA ALA A 66 2.87 -21.78 3.76
C ALA A 66 2.57 -23.15 3.13
N GLU A 67 1.58 -23.20 2.23
CA GLU A 67 1.26 -24.43 1.48
C GLU A 67 2.38 -24.86 0.53
N TYR A 68 3.01 -23.92 -0.19
CA TYR A 68 4.21 -24.22 -0.99
C TYR A 68 5.32 -24.82 -0.12
N TYR A 69 5.60 -24.21 1.03
CA TYR A 69 6.62 -24.68 1.96
C TYR A 69 6.32 -26.09 2.51
N ARG A 70 5.07 -26.33 2.93
CA ARG A 70 4.61 -27.61 3.47
C ARG A 70 4.78 -28.75 2.46
N LEU A 71 4.52 -28.47 1.18
CA LEU A 71 4.67 -29.43 0.09
C LEU A 71 6.09 -29.49 -0.50
N LYS A 72 7.04 -28.72 0.04
CA LYS A 72 8.41 -28.56 -0.50
C LYS A 72 8.41 -28.18 -1.99
N ARG A 73 7.45 -27.33 -2.38
CA ARG A 73 7.29 -26.79 -3.73
C ARG A 73 7.76 -25.35 -3.80
N ILE A 74 8.24 -24.95 -4.97
CA ILE A 74 8.74 -23.61 -5.27
C ILE A 74 7.84 -23.02 -6.37
N PRO A 75 7.20 -21.86 -6.13
CA PRO A 75 6.42 -21.15 -7.14
C PRO A 75 7.26 -20.87 -8.39
N ARG A 76 6.69 -20.94 -9.59
CA ARG A 76 7.42 -20.70 -10.87
C ARG A 76 8.32 -19.46 -10.84
N GLY A 77 7.85 -18.35 -10.29
CA GLY A 77 8.60 -17.08 -10.20
C GLY A 77 9.83 -17.12 -9.28
N LEU A 78 9.94 -18.10 -8.38
CA LEU A 78 11.08 -18.26 -7.47
C LEU A 78 12.06 -19.36 -7.90
N ARG A 79 11.72 -20.17 -8.91
CA ARG A 79 12.56 -21.30 -9.37
C ARG A 79 13.88 -20.86 -10.02
N GLY A 80 14.00 -19.60 -10.44
CA GLY A 80 15.25 -19.03 -10.99
C GLY A 80 16.25 -18.57 -9.92
N ILE A 81 15.81 -18.46 -8.66
CA ILE A 81 16.62 -17.93 -7.56
C ILE A 81 17.11 -19.12 -6.74
N LEU A 82 18.26 -19.65 -7.15
CA LEU A 82 19.13 -20.57 -6.40
C LEU A 82 18.35 -21.64 -5.59
N ASN A 83 18.07 -22.79 -6.23
CA ASN A 83 17.24 -23.90 -5.74
C ASN A 83 17.40 -24.30 -4.25
N LYS A 84 18.55 -24.02 -3.61
CA LYS A 84 18.78 -24.32 -2.19
C LYS A 84 18.14 -23.30 -1.25
N CYS A 85 18.11 -22.01 -1.61
CA CYS A 85 17.64 -20.94 -0.74
C CYS A 85 16.16 -20.59 -0.96
N SER A 86 15.51 -21.13 -1.99
CA SER A 86 14.14 -20.72 -2.33
C SER A 86 13.12 -21.03 -1.22
N LEU A 87 13.32 -22.11 -0.46
CA LEU A 87 12.48 -22.42 0.72
C LEU A 87 12.77 -21.50 1.92
N ASP A 88 14.01 -21.09 2.10
CA ASP A 88 14.38 -20.12 3.13
C ASP A 88 13.81 -18.74 2.80
N ILE A 89 13.86 -18.34 1.53
CA ILE A 89 13.21 -17.12 1.04
C ILE A 89 11.70 -17.18 1.29
N ILE A 90 11.05 -18.31 1.01
CA ILE A 90 9.63 -18.49 1.32
C ILE A 90 9.37 -18.31 2.82
N THR A 91 10.21 -18.90 3.68
CA THR A 91 10.09 -18.82 5.14
C THR A 91 10.26 -17.37 5.63
N LEU A 92 11.31 -16.67 5.18
CA LEU A 92 11.55 -15.26 5.49
C LEU A 92 10.40 -14.38 5.02
N THR A 93 9.82 -14.69 3.85
CA THR A 93 8.69 -13.94 3.30
C THR A 93 7.42 -14.17 4.14
N ILE A 94 7.17 -15.39 4.61
CA ILE A 94 6.05 -15.67 5.53
C ILE A 94 6.21 -14.88 6.83
N GLU A 95 7.40 -14.86 7.41
CA GLU A 95 7.67 -14.11 8.64
C GLU A 95 7.44 -12.60 8.45
N TYR A 96 7.93 -12.04 7.34
CA TYR A 96 7.67 -10.65 6.98
C TYR A 96 6.17 -10.36 6.84
N ILE A 97 5.45 -11.21 6.10
CA ILE A 97 3.99 -11.07 5.88
C ILE A 97 3.24 -11.08 7.20
N GLN A 98 3.60 -11.96 8.13
CA GLN A 98 2.95 -12.03 9.45
C GLN A 98 3.12 -10.72 10.23
N LYS A 99 4.34 -10.16 10.27
CA LYS A 99 4.61 -8.88 10.91
C LYS A 99 3.86 -7.74 10.24
N GLU A 100 3.87 -7.70 8.91
CA GLU A 100 3.18 -6.66 8.15
C GLU A 100 1.66 -6.73 8.32
N LEU A 101 1.09 -7.93 8.38
CA LEU A 101 -0.34 -8.13 8.57
C LEU A 101 -0.82 -7.56 9.91
N LEU A 102 -0.02 -7.70 10.98
CA LEU A 102 -0.31 -7.08 12.27
C LEU A 102 -0.36 -5.56 12.15
N THR A 103 0.67 -4.95 11.54
CA THR A 103 0.75 -3.51 11.33
C THR A 103 -0.43 -2.98 10.50
N VAL A 104 -0.76 -3.64 9.40
CA VAL A 104 -1.85 -3.21 8.51
C VAL A 104 -3.21 -3.37 9.18
N SER A 105 -3.40 -4.43 9.97
CA SER A 105 -4.64 -4.66 10.72
C SER A 105 -4.86 -3.61 11.80
N GLU A 106 -3.79 -3.23 12.52
CA GLU A 106 -3.84 -2.15 13.52
C GLU A 106 -4.17 -0.80 12.87
N GLN A 107 -3.55 -0.49 11.73
CA GLN A 107 -3.85 0.72 10.95
C GLN A 107 -5.31 0.76 10.47
N ALA A 108 -5.84 -0.37 9.98
CA ALA A 108 -7.23 -0.48 9.54
C ALA A 108 -8.19 -0.27 10.72
N SER A 109 -7.97 -0.96 11.85
CA SER A 109 -8.82 -0.85 13.04
C SER A 109 -8.81 0.58 13.62
N THR A 110 -7.66 1.24 13.64
CA THR A 110 -7.55 2.63 14.09
C THR A 110 -8.39 3.55 13.20
N LEU A 111 -8.29 3.38 11.87
CA LEU A 111 -9.03 4.20 10.92
C LEU A 111 -10.55 3.94 10.97
N GLU A 112 -10.96 2.69 11.15
CA GLU A 112 -12.37 2.31 11.39
C GLU A 112 -12.93 2.98 12.65
N THR A 113 -12.18 2.95 13.75
CA THR A 113 -12.58 3.58 15.02
C THR A 113 -12.74 5.09 14.85
N GLN A 114 -11.79 5.74 14.18
CA GLN A 114 -11.89 7.16 13.88
C GLN A 114 -13.10 7.48 12.99
N LEU A 115 -13.45 6.60 12.04
CA LEU A 115 -14.61 6.81 11.16
C LEU A 115 -15.91 6.68 11.94
N ALA A 116 -16.02 5.68 12.82
CA ALA A 116 -17.17 5.48 13.69
C ALA A 116 -17.43 6.66 14.64
N GLN A 117 -16.38 7.37 15.07
CA GLN A 117 -16.50 8.54 15.95
C GLN A 117 -16.98 9.81 15.25
N THR A 118 -16.88 9.88 13.93
CA THR A 118 -17.07 11.15 13.17
C THR A 118 -18.20 11.09 12.14
N ALA A 119 -18.62 9.90 11.71
CA ALA A 119 -19.69 9.72 10.74
C ALA A 119 -21.06 9.57 11.40
N SER A 120 -22.12 9.93 10.68
CA SER A 120 -23.48 9.55 11.07
C SER A 120 -23.69 8.03 10.95
N GLN A 121 -24.62 7.48 11.72
CA GLN A 121 -24.88 6.04 11.74
C GLN A 121 -25.31 5.48 10.37
N GLU A 122 -26.08 6.25 9.60
CA GLU A 122 -26.57 5.86 8.27
C GLU A 122 -25.44 5.88 7.22
N GLU A 123 -24.62 6.93 7.21
CA GLU A 123 -23.44 7.02 6.32
C GLU A 123 -22.43 5.92 6.64
N LEU A 124 -22.23 5.61 7.92
CA LEU A 124 -21.34 4.53 8.36
C LEU A 124 -21.84 3.17 7.87
N ALA A 125 -23.14 2.89 7.99
CA ALA A 125 -23.72 1.64 7.52
C ALA A 125 -23.59 1.47 6.00
N ASN A 126 -23.90 2.51 5.23
CA ASN A 126 -23.80 2.49 3.76
C ASN A 126 -22.35 2.31 3.28
N THR A 127 -21.42 3.03 3.90
CA THR A 127 -19.99 2.93 3.55
C THR A 127 -19.41 1.57 3.92
N LYS A 128 -19.78 1.01 5.08
CA LYS A 128 -19.38 -0.33 5.52
C LYS A 128 -19.88 -1.40 4.56
N ALA A 129 -21.16 -1.37 4.17
CA ALA A 129 -21.74 -2.34 3.24
C ALA A 129 -21.00 -2.33 1.88
N ARG A 130 -20.74 -1.14 1.32
CA ARG A 130 -20.00 -0.99 0.06
C ARG A 130 -18.55 -1.50 0.18
N LEU A 131 -17.92 -1.26 1.33
CA LEU A 131 -16.56 -1.74 1.60
C LEU A 131 -16.54 -3.27 1.68
N GLU A 132 -17.47 -3.88 2.41
CA GLU A 132 -17.59 -5.34 2.55
C GLU A 132 -17.80 -6.01 1.18
N GLU A 133 -18.69 -5.48 0.35
CA GLU A 133 -18.90 -5.97 -1.02
C GLU A 133 -17.60 -5.91 -1.86
N SER A 134 -16.91 -4.76 -1.83
CA SER A 134 -15.64 -4.58 -2.51
C SER A 134 -14.56 -5.55 -2.00
N MET A 135 -14.52 -5.82 -0.70
CA MET A 135 -13.59 -6.78 -0.09
C MET A 135 -13.89 -8.21 -0.52
N LEU A 136 -15.15 -8.62 -0.51
CA LEU A 136 -15.57 -9.95 -0.93
C LEU A 136 -15.21 -10.22 -2.39
N LYS A 137 -15.51 -9.27 -3.28
CA LYS A 137 -15.15 -9.36 -4.70
C LYS A 137 -13.63 -9.47 -4.87
N PHE A 138 -12.87 -8.58 -4.23
CA PHE A 138 -11.41 -8.57 -4.33
C PHE A 138 -10.78 -9.86 -3.80
N ARG A 139 -11.31 -10.40 -2.68
CA ARG A 139 -10.86 -11.66 -2.10
C ARG A 139 -11.08 -12.81 -3.08
N LEU A 140 -12.29 -12.96 -3.61
CA LEU A 140 -12.65 -14.03 -4.54
C LEU A 140 -11.76 -14.02 -5.81
N GLU A 141 -11.57 -12.85 -6.40
CA GLU A 141 -10.68 -12.68 -7.57
C GLU A 141 -9.24 -13.08 -7.23
N THR A 142 -8.75 -12.70 -6.05
CA THR A 142 -7.38 -13.00 -5.62
C THR A 142 -7.18 -14.47 -5.29
N GLU A 143 -8.13 -15.10 -4.60
CA GLU A 143 -8.14 -16.54 -4.35
C GLU A 143 -8.14 -17.33 -5.65
N THR A 144 -9.00 -16.97 -6.60
CA THR A 144 -9.09 -17.64 -7.91
C THR A 144 -7.76 -17.59 -8.64
N ARG A 145 -7.15 -16.41 -8.76
CA ARG A 145 -5.83 -16.26 -9.40
C ARG A 145 -4.73 -17.04 -8.69
N LYS A 146 -4.72 -17.06 -7.35
CA LYS A 146 -3.73 -17.81 -6.56
C LYS A 146 -3.93 -19.32 -6.70
N ARG A 147 -5.17 -19.79 -6.68
CA ARG A 147 -5.55 -21.20 -6.88
C ARG A 147 -5.11 -21.70 -8.27
N GLU A 148 -5.42 -20.96 -9.32
CA GLU A 148 -4.97 -21.29 -10.67
C GLU A 148 -3.45 -21.37 -10.79
N LYS A 149 -2.73 -20.40 -10.22
CA LYS A 149 -1.26 -20.43 -10.17
C LYS A 149 -0.76 -21.67 -9.43
N PHE A 150 -1.32 -21.97 -8.27
CA PHE A 150 -0.95 -23.13 -7.45
C PHE A 150 -1.19 -24.46 -8.17
N LEU A 151 -2.33 -24.61 -8.85
CA LEU A 151 -2.65 -25.82 -9.63
C LEU A 151 -1.70 -25.99 -10.83
N ARG A 152 -1.43 -24.91 -11.58
CA ARG A 152 -0.45 -24.94 -12.68
C ARG A 152 0.94 -25.33 -12.18
N ASP A 153 1.35 -24.78 -11.05
CA ASP A 153 2.64 -25.09 -10.46
C ASP A 153 2.69 -26.55 -10.00
N ALA A 154 1.61 -27.08 -9.40
CA ALA A 154 1.47 -28.48 -9.02
C ALA A 154 1.57 -29.43 -10.22
N GLU A 155 0.98 -29.06 -11.37
CA GLU A 155 1.06 -29.84 -12.59
C GLU A 155 2.51 -30.03 -13.06
N ASP A 156 3.35 -29.00 -12.95
CA ASP A 156 4.77 -29.11 -13.28
C ASP A 156 5.49 -30.16 -12.42
N TYR A 157 5.13 -30.28 -11.14
CA TYR A 157 5.70 -31.30 -10.25
C TYR A 157 5.26 -32.69 -10.68
N THR A 158 3.98 -32.88 -11.01
CA THR A 158 3.46 -34.17 -11.48
C THR A 158 4.02 -34.58 -12.85
N SER A 159 4.29 -33.60 -13.72
CA SER A 159 4.78 -33.82 -15.08
C SER A 159 6.30 -33.76 -15.21
N GLY A 160 7.05 -33.59 -14.11
CA GLY A 160 8.51 -33.48 -14.12
C GLY A 160 9.06 -32.21 -14.80
N ARG A 161 8.25 -31.16 -14.98
CA ARG A 161 8.61 -29.91 -15.69
C ARG A 161 9.12 -28.79 -14.77
N ILE A 162 9.54 -29.13 -13.54
CA ILE A 162 9.90 -28.17 -12.49
C ILE A 162 11.06 -27.26 -12.93
N TYR A 163 12.13 -27.87 -13.46
CA TYR A 163 13.32 -27.20 -13.96
C TYR A 163 13.47 -27.51 -15.45
N ARG A 164 13.01 -26.59 -16.32
CA ARG A 164 13.23 -26.71 -17.78
C ARG A 164 14.65 -26.39 -18.22
N TRP A 165 15.52 -25.96 -17.31
CA TRP A 165 16.93 -25.75 -17.62
C TRP A 165 17.65 -27.11 -17.67
N THR A 166 17.70 -27.70 -18.86
CA THR A 166 18.66 -28.78 -19.17
C THR A 166 19.98 -28.13 -19.61
N PRO A 167 21.10 -28.30 -18.87
CA PRO A 167 22.40 -27.87 -19.37
C PRO A 167 22.68 -28.52 -20.73
N GLY A 168 23.02 -27.71 -21.72
CA GLY A 168 23.38 -28.18 -23.07
C GLY A 168 22.24 -28.28 -24.10
N ARG A 169 20.97 -27.97 -23.78
CA ARG A 169 19.96 -27.76 -24.84
C ARG A 169 19.97 -26.30 -25.30
N PRO A 170 20.29 -26.00 -26.57
CA PRO A 170 20.12 -24.65 -27.10
C PRO A 170 18.63 -24.26 -26.98
N HIS A 171 18.38 -23.01 -26.56
CA HIS A 171 17.04 -22.45 -26.61
C HIS A 171 16.60 -22.41 -28.07
N VAL A 172 15.71 -23.33 -28.44
CA VAL A 172 15.07 -23.28 -29.75
C VAL A 172 14.00 -22.20 -29.67
N THR A 173 14.31 -21.01 -30.15
CA THR A 173 13.32 -20.00 -30.50
C THR A 173 12.57 -20.49 -31.73
N THR A 174 11.32 -20.93 -31.54
CA THR A 174 10.42 -21.21 -32.65
C THR A 174 10.07 -19.87 -33.32
N THR A 175 10.51 -19.69 -34.57
CA THR A 175 10.06 -18.66 -35.51
C THR A 175 8.59 -18.81 -35.86
#